data_AF-A0A1A8G1F3-F1
#
_entry.id   AF-A0A1A8G1F3-F1
#
_cell.length_a   1.000
_cell.length_b   1.000
_cell.length_c   1.000
_cell.angle_alpha   90.00
_cell.angle_beta   90.00
_cell.angle_gamma   90.00
#
_symmetry.space_group_name_H-M   'P 1'
#
loop_
_entity.id
_entity.type
_entity.pdbx_description
1 polymer ?
#
loop_
_entity_poly.entity_id
_entity_poly.type
_entity_poly.pdbx_seq_one_letter_code
_entity_poly.pdbx_strand_id
1 'polypeptide(L)'
;KALAEREEANRSGKSTSVIFIRDSNALGQEVSGYIDYAHRLKTQDFEPYFSRKKKLMPGPSDLCYYNWKTQVSTSNSSTNFQVIYDDPNGILFQHKKDKKILN
;
A
#
# COMPACT_ATOMS: atom_id res chain seq x y z
N LYS A 1 -12.23 9.29 -7.02
CA LYS A 1 -13.43 9.54 -6.19
C LYS A 1 -13.48 8.57 -5.00
N ALA A 2 -13.49 7.26 -5.23
CA ALA A 2 -13.55 6.23 -4.18
C ALA A 2 -12.48 6.29 -3.05
N LEU A 3 -11.31 6.89 -3.30
CA LEU A 3 -10.26 7.09 -2.29
C LEU A 3 -10.56 8.29 -1.38
N ALA A 4 -11.02 9.41 -1.95
CA ALA A 4 -11.33 10.63 -1.21
C ALA A 4 -12.50 10.41 -0.23
N GLU A 5 -13.53 9.67 -0.66
CA GLU A 5 -14.67 9.30 0.21
C GLU A 5 -14.26 8.41 1.40
N ARG A 6 -13.17 7.66 1.25
CA ARG A 6 -12.63 6.78 2.30
C ARG A 6 -11.54 7.44 3.13
N GLU A 7 -11.13 8.67 2.80
CA GLU A 7 -10.04 9.38 3.48
C GLU A 7 -10.38 9.62 4.95
N GLU A 8 -11.53 10.23 5.25
CA GLU A 8 -11.99 10.55 6.60
C GLU A 8 -11.97 9.32 7.52
N ALA A 9 -12.51 8.19 7.04
CA ALA A 9 -12.57 6.93 7.79
C ALA A 9 -11.19 6.31 8.01
N ASN A 10 -10.29 6.40 7.02
CA ASN A 10 -8.92 5.88 7.14
C ASN A 10 -8.03 6.78 8.01
N ARG A 11 -8.17 8.10 7.91
CA ARG A 11 -7.43 9.08 8.71
C ARG A 11 -7.84 9.01 10.18
N SER A 12 -9.14 8.90 10.45
CA SER A 12 -9.67 8.73 11.81
C SER A 12 -9.43 7.33 12.39
N GLY A 13 -8.93 6.37 11.61
CA GLY A 13 -8.70 4.99 12.04
C GLY A 13 -9.97 4.19 12.28
N LYS A 14 -11.13 4.67 11.80
CA LYS A 14 -12.40 3.92 11.78
C LYS A 14 -12.37 2.76 10.78
N SER A 15 -11.57 2.89 9.73
CA SER A 15 -11.34 1.85 8.74
C SER A 15 -9.86 1.81 8.39
N THR A 16 -9.35 0.64 8.01
CA THR A 16 -8.00 0.47 7.47
C THR A 16 -8.14 -0.22 6.12
N SER A 17 -7.72 0.48 5.07
CA SER A 17 -7.79 0.01 3.69
C SER A 17 -6.38 -0.26 3.16
N VAL A 18 -6.22 -1.38 2.47
CA VAL A 18 -5.00 -1.71 1.72
C VAL A 18 -5.28 -1.48 0.24
N ILE A 19 -4.40 -0.75 -0.44
CA ILE A 19 -4.48 -0.50 -1.88
C ILE A 19 -3.45 -1.36 -2.57
N PHE A 20 -3.91 -2.23 -3.46
CA PHE A 20 -3.03 -2.92 -4.39
C PHE A 20 -2.87 -2.09 -5.66
N ILE A 21 -1.63 -1.86 -6.08
CA ILE A 21 -1.31 -1.18 -7.33
C ILE A 21 -0.32 -2.03 -8.09
N ARG A 22 -0.58 -2.24 -9.39
CA ARG A 22 0.36 -2.78 -10.35
C ARG A 22 0.40 -1.87 -11.55
N ASP A 23 1.57 -1.28 -11.82
CA ASP A 23 1.73 -0.28 -12.86
C ASP A 23 3.20 -0.11 -13.24
N SER A 24 3.45 0.62 -14.33
CA SER A 24 4.81 0.95 -14.76
C SER A 24 5.26 2.27 -14.15
N ASN A 25 6.44 2.26 -13.52
CA ASN A 25 7.06 3.48 -13.02
C ASN A 25 7.53 4.40 -14.17
N ALA A 26 8.00 5.61 -13.84
CA ALA A 26 8.48 6.58 -14.84
C ALA A 26 9.67 6.07 -15.69
N LEU A 27 10.37 5.02 -15.24
CA LEU A 27 11.46 4.36 -15.94
C LEU A 27 10.97 3.20 -16.83
N GLY A 28 9.66 3.01 -16.96
CA GLY A 28 9.04 1.92 -17.73
C GLY A 28 9.26 0.54 -17.11
N GLN A 29 9.48 0.47 -15.79
CA GLN A 29 9.60 -0.80 -15.06
C GLN A 29 8.25 -1.13 -14.43
N GLU A 30 7.73 -2.33 -14.69
CA GLU A 30 6.55 -2.82 -14.00
C GLU A 30 6.87 -3.01 -12.51
N VAL A 31 6.08 -2.35 -11.68
CA VAL A 31 6.11 -2.46 -10.23
C VAL A 31 4.73 -2.81 -9.71
N SER A 32 4.68 -3.67 -8.71
CA SER A 32 3.46 -3.96 -7.96
C SER A 32 3.69 -3.80 -6.48
N GLY A 33 2.65 -3.47 -5.73
CA GLY A 33 2.77 -3.36 -4.29
C GLY A 33 1.46 -3.14 -3.57
N TYR A 34 1.53 -3.34 -2.26
CA TYR A 34 0.45 -3.11 -1.34
C TYR A 34 0.77 -1.87 -0.51
N ILE A 35 -0.16 -0.94 -0.45
CA ILE A 35 -0.01 0.33 0.25
C ILE A 35 -1.05 0.37 1.36
N ASP A 36 -0.59 0.56 2.60
CA ASP A 36 -1.49 0.90 3.70
C ASP A 36 -1.98 2.33 3.50
N TYR A 37 -3.23 2.49 3.07
CA TYR A 37 -3.80 3.79 2.76
C TYR A 37 -3.89 4.66 4.02
N ALA A 38 -4.27 4.09 5.17
CA ALA A 38 -4.37 4.83 6.42
C ALA A 38 -3.00 5.32 6.91
N HIS A 39 -1.96 4.50 6.77
CA HIS A 39 -0.59 4.89 7.10
C HIS A 39 -0.06 5.96 6.13
N ARG A 40 -0.28 5.78 4.82
CA ARG A 40 0.17 6.73 3.80
C ARG A 40 -0.51 8.09 3.96
N LEU A 41 -1.80 8.12 4.28
CA LEU A 41 -2.56 9.34 4.56
C LEU A 41 -2.05 10.12 5.78
N LYS A 42 -1.39 9.44 6.73
CA LYS A 42 -0.78 10.07 7.92
C LYS A 42 0.64 10.56 7.66
N THR A 43 1.35 9.94 6.72
CA THR A 43 2.77 10.20 6.45
C THR A 43 3.02 11.07 5.21
N GLN A 44 2.04 11.17 4.30
CA GLN A 44 2.12 11.93 3.07
C GLN A 44 0.85 12.72 2.80
N ASP A 45 1.02 13.83 2.10
CA ASP A 45 -0.08 14.62 1.55
C ASP A 45 -0.70 13.90 0.34
N PHE A 46 -2.02 13.68 0.38
CA PHE A 46 -2.77 13.04 -0.69
C PHE A 46 -3.46 14.00 -1.66
N GLU A 47 -3.49 15.30 -1.37
CA GLU A 47 -4.01 16.33 -2.25
C GLU A 47 -3.46 16.24 -3.70
N PRO A 48 -2.15 16.06 -3.94
CA PRO A 48 -1.62 15.95 -5.31
C PRO A 48 -2.05 14.65 -6.01
N TYR A 49 -2.31 13.57 -5.28
CA TYR A 49 -2.83 12.32 -5.85
C TYR A 49 -4.31 12.47 -6.23
N PHE A 50 -5.13 13.11 -5.39
CA PHE A 50 -6.53 13.39 -5.70
C PHE A 50 -6.71 14.37 -6.86
N SER A 51 -5.83 15.37 -6.93
CA SER A 51 -5.79 16.36 -8.01
C SER A 51 -5.25 15.80 -9.33
N ARG A 52 -4.91 14.50 -9.38
CA ARG A 52 -4.28 13.83 -10.55
C ARG A 52 -2.98 14.48 -11.02
N LYS A 53 -2.36 15.34 -10.20
CA LYS A 53 -1.05 15.95 -10.46
C LYS A 53 0.07 14.95 -10.27
N LYS A 54 -0.15 13.95 -9.40
CA LYS A 54 0.81 12.88 -9.11
C LYS A 54 0.10 11.52 -9.19
N LYS A 55 0.80 10.53 -9.76
CA LYS A 55 0.32 9.15 -9.80
C LYS A 55 0.69 8.44 -8.50
N LEU A 56 -0.28 7.78 -7.86
CA LEU A 56 -0.02 6.98 -6.67
C LEU A 56 0.70 5.70 -7.09
N MET A 57 1.97 5.56 -6.75
CA MET A 57 2.79 4.39 -7.07
C MET A 57 3.27 3.71 -5.78
N PRO A 58 3.37 2.37 -5.78
CA PRO A 58 4.00 1.65 -4.68
C PRO A 58 5.49 1.96 -4.66
N GLY A 59 6.02 2.14 -3.46
CA GLY A 59 7.44 2.36 -3.22
C GLY A 59 8.00 1.39 -2.18
N PRO A 60 9.33 1.37 -2.02
CA PRO A 60 10.02 0.41 -1.16
C PRO A 60 9.74 0.59 0.34
N SER A 61 9.04 1.65 0.76
CA SER A 61 8.62 1.88 2.15
C SER A 61 7.16 1.49 2.41
N ASP A 62 6.44 1.03 1.38
CA ASP A 62 5.06 0.57 1.52
C ASP A 62 5.01 -0.87 2.04
N LEU A 63 3.80 -1.41 2.27
CA LEU A 63 3.63 -2.71 2.91
C LEU A 63 4.35 -3.82 2.15
N CYS A 64 4.20 -3.80 0.83
CA CYS A 64 5.01 -4.61 -0.04
C CYS A 64 5.26 -3.87 -1.34
N TYR A 65 6.44 -4.06 -1.92
CA TYR A 65 6.84 -3.54 -3.20
C TYR A 65 7.61 -4.62 -3.93
N TYR A 66 7.29 -4.80 -5.20
CA TYR A 66 7.89 -5.78 -6.09
C TYR A 66 8.15 -5.10 -7.43
N ASN A 67 9.40 -5.15 -7.90
CA ASN A 67 9.77 -4.69 -9.22
C ASN A 67 9.94 -5.90 -10.13
N TRP A 68 9.04 -6.06 -11.10
CA TRP A 68 9.04 -7.20 -12.03
C TRP A 68 10.24 -7.20 -12.96
N LYS A 69 10.83 -6.03 -13.22
CA LYS A 69 11.99 -5.90 -14.11
C LYS A 69 13.29 -6.29 -13.40
N THR A 70 13.49 -5.83 -12.17
CA THR A 70 14.71 -6.12 -11.39
C THR A 70 14.56 -7.30 -10.45
N GLN A 71 13.35 -7.86 -10.34
CA GLN A 71 12.95 -8.89 -9.36
C GLN A 71 13.22 -8.50 -7.90
N VAL A 72 13.30 -7.20 -7.63
CA VAL A 72 13.53 -6.69 -6.27
C VAL A 72 12.20 -6.66 -5.53
N SER A 73 12.13 -7.36 -4.40
CA SER A 73 11.00 -7.34 -3.49
C SER A 73 11.41 -6.72 -2.14
N THR A 74 10.51 -5.95 -1.55
CA THR A 74 10.66 -5.38 -0.21
C THR A 74 9.33 -5.47 0.50
N SER A 75 9.32 -5.90 1.75
CA SER A 75 8.10 -5.88 2.56
C SER A 75 8.35 -5.20 3.89
N ASN A 76 7.50 -4.24 4.24
CA ASN A 76 7.64 -3.45 5.45
C ASN A 76 6.34 -3.53 6.25
N SER A 77 6.44 -3.76 7.55
CA SER A 77 5.27 -3.67 8.42
C SER A 77 4.92 -2.21 8.67
N SER A 78 3.63 -1.86 8.58
CA SER A 78 3.13 -0.54 8.99
C SER A 78 2.67 -0.57 10.45
N THR A 79 2.17 0.57 10.93
CA THR A 79 1.54 0.69 12.24
C THR A 79 0.25 -0.12 12.34
N ASN A 80 -0.47 -0.31 11.22
CA ASN A 80 -1.76 -1.02 11.21
C ASN A 80 -1.64 -2.48 10.76
N PHE A 81 -0.72 -2.78 9.84
CA PHE A 81 -0.54 -4.12 9.30
C PHE A 81 0.87 -4.64 9.53
N GLN A 82 0.96 -5.89 9.98
CA GLN A 82 2.19 -6.65 10.00
C GLN A 82 2.27 -7.50 8.74
N VAL A 83 3.38 -7.41 8.02
CA VAL A 83 3.65 -8.32 6.91
C VAL A 83 4.20 -9.60 7.51
N ILE A 84 3.53 -10.72 7.28
CA ILE A 84 3.89 -12.01 7.89
C ILE A 84 4.90 -12.79 7.04
N TYR A 85 5.06 -12.49 5.74
CA TYR A 85 5.92 -13.25 4.80
C TYR A 85 5.46 -14.73 4.64
N ASP A 86 5.94 -15.55 3.71
CA ASP A 86 6.20 -15.51 2.26
C ASP A 86 6.28 -16.99 1.93
N ASP A 87 5.16 -17.53 1.47
CA ASP A 87 5.02 -18.92 1.07
C ASP A 87 4.74 -18.89 -0.44
N PRO A 88 5.00 -19.96 -1.23
CA PRO A 88 4.83 -19.96 -2.69
C PRO A 88 3.45 -19.51 -3.20
N ASN A 89 2.48 -19.42 -2.28
CA ASN A 89 1.09 -19.09 -2.49
C ASN A 89 0.75 -17.59 -2.38
N GLY A 90 1.66 -16.72 -1.90
CA GLY A 90 1.46 -15.26 -1.91
C GLY A 90 1.87 -14.52 -0.63
N ILE A 91 1.51 -13.23 -0.57
CA ILE A 91 1.85 -12.32 0.53
C ILE A 91 0.65 -12.21 1.49
N LEU A 92 0.90 -12.41 2.78
CA LEU A 92 -0.11 -12.26 3.82
C LEU A 92 0.13 -11.02 4.69
N PHE A 93 -0.92 -10.23 4.88
CA PHE A 93 -0.92 -9.06 5.77
C PHE A 93 -1.83 -9.32 6.96
N GLN A 94 -1.34 -9.14 8.19
CA GLN A 94 -2.16 -9.24 9.38
C GLN A 94 -2.44 -7.86 9.98
N HIS A 95 -3.70 -7.53 10.20
CA HIS A 95 -4.07 -6.32 10.94
C HIS A 95 -3.67 -6.46 12.41
N LYS A 96 -2.83 -5.57 12.92
CA LYS A 96 -2.27 -5.66 14.28
C LYS A 96 -3.32 -5.56 15.39
N LYS A 97 -4.45 -4.88 15.12
CA LYS A 97 -5.49 -4.62 16.12
C LYS A 97 -6.45 -5.80 16.29
N ASP A 98 -6.91 -6.38 15.18
CA ASP A 98 -7.94 -7.43 15.17
C ASP A 98 -7.39 -8.81 14.80
N LYS A 99 -6.07 -8.91 14.52
CA LYS A 99 -5.38 -10.11 14.03
C LYS A 99 -5.96 -10.72 12.75
N LYS A 100 -6.86 -10.02 12.05
CA LYS A 100 -7.41 -10.43 10.75
C LYS A 100 -6.30 -10.49 9.71
N ILE A 101 -6.31 -11.56 8.92
CA ILE A 101 -5.36 -11.79 7.84
C ILE A 101 -6.02 -11.40 6.51
N LEU A 102 -5.30 -10.64 5.69
CA LEU A 102 -5.59 -10.36 4.29
C LEU A 102 -4.65 -11.16 3.39
N ASN A 103 -5.24 -11.78 2.37
CA ASN A 103 -4.61 -12.39 1.19
C ASN A 103 -4.91 -11.47 -0.01
#